data_AF-K8E730-F1
#
_entry.id   AF-K8E730-F1
#
_cell.length_a   1.000
_cell.length_b   1.000
_cell.length_c   1.000
_cell.angle_alpha   90.00
_cell.angle_beta   90.00
_cell.angle_gamma   90.00
#
_symmetry.space_group_name_H-M   'P 1'
#
loop_
_entity.id
_entity.type
_entity.pdbx_description
1 polymer ?
#
loop_
_entity_poly.entity_id
_entity_poly.type
_entity_poly.pdbx_seq_one_letter_code
_entity_poly.pdbx_strand_id
1 'polypeptide(L)'
;MKKINNNIKPTNSINNTKTSKKNPAIFIDFVEYPNWTHSVRVGDYTNQLKDEKECSKQFYKLINKLLPYIQKQGKKLFNRPDHCHIIQQEKRTLSCKVIKELHGFDLPEETDLWQLSYGEGTRLVCAVISGNSDEDSIIVYPLFIDHHHLIYPSKNKNKQDYGRNALKFCPQKKYT
;
A
#
# COMPACT_ATOMS: atom_id res chain seq x y z
N MET A 1 23.46 64.82 -31.87
CA MET A 1 23.11 63.62 -31.07
C MET A 1 23.11 62.40 -31.98
N LYS A 2 24.05 61.45 -31.78
CA LYS A 2 24.10 60.19 -32.54
C LYS A 2 23.06 59.21 -31.98
N LYS A 3 22.13 58.72 -32.82
CA LYS A 3 21.22 57.62 -32.47
C LYS A 3 22.03 56.32 -32.41
N ILE A 4 22.01 55.66 -31.26
CA ILE A 4 22.59 54.32 -31.06
C ILE A 4 21.53 53.31 -31.48
N ASN A 5 21.80 52.54 -32.54
CA ASN A 5 20.95 51.43 -32.94
C ASN A 5 21.36 50.17 -32.16
N ASN A 6 20.46 49.68 -31.31
CA ASN A 6 20.63 48.41 -30.61
C ASN A 6 20.28 47.27 -31.58
N ASN A 7 21.30 46.56 -32.08
CA ASN A 7 21.14 45.44 -33.03
C ASN A 7 21.06 44.06 -32.34
N ILE A 8 20.83 44.01 -31.04
CA ILE A 8 20.70 42.75 -30.30
C ILE A 8 19.24 42.30 -30.37
N LYS A 9 18.93 41.33 -31.22
CA LYS A 9 17.66 40.59 -31.13
C LYS A 9 17.68 39.78 -29.83
N PRO A 10 16.62 39.85 -28.99
CA PRO A 10 16.54 39.01 -27.81
C PRO A 10 16.52 37.55 -28.25
N THR A 11 17.54 36.78 -27.87
CA THR A 11 17.51 35.34 -27.97
C THR A 11 16.49 34.83 -26.96
N ASN A 12 15.30 34.46 -27.42
CA ASN A 12 14.33 33.71 -26.63
C ASN A 12 14.91 32.33 -26.32
N SER A 13 15.73 32.28 -25.27
CA SER A 13 16.22 31.05 -24.66
C SER A 13 15.62 30.96 -23.26
N ILE A 14 14.31 30.77 -23.20
CA ILE A 14 13.71 30.08 -22.06
C ILE A 14 13.21 28.76 -22.64
N ASN A 15 14.08 27.76 -22.63
CA ASN A 15 13.61 26.38 -22.60
C ASN A 15 12.88 26.22 -21.26
N ASN A 16 11.59 26.54 -21.25
CA ASN A 16 10.64 25.94 -20.32
C ASN A 16 10.65 24.45 -20.67
N THR A 17 11.69 23.74 -20.27
CA THR A 17 11.51 22.36 -19.89
C THR A 17 10.43 22.43 -18.85
N LYS A 18 9.20 22.08 -19.23
CA LYS A 18 8.16 21.73 -18.28
C LYS A 18 8.88 20.76 -17.35
N THR A 19 9.29 21.21 -16.17
CA THR A 19 9.64 20.32 -15.09
C THR A 19 8.43 19.41 -15.02
N SER A 20 8.60 18.17 -15.48
CA SER A 20 7.53 17.20 -15.46
C SER A 20 6.97 17.28 -14.05
N LYS A 21 5.66 17.56 -13.91
CA LYS A 21 5.01 17.61 -12.60
C LYS A 21 5.46 16.34 -11.89
N LYS A 22 6.37 16.46 -10.91
CA LYS A 22 6.87 15.30 -10.19
C LYS A 22 5.62 14.71 -9.55
N ASN A 23 5.35 13.43 -9.80
CA ASN A 23 4.30 12.76 -9.04
C ASN A 23 4.62 13.02 -7.56
N PRO A 24 3.63 13.41 -6.75
CA PRO A 24 3.86 13.62 -5.33
C PRO A 24 4.48 12.36 -4.72
N ALA A 25 5.48 12.56 -3.87
CA ALA A 25 6.20 11.47 -3.26
C ALA A 25 5.24 10.66 -2.38
N ILE A 26 5.22 9.34 -2.58
CA ILE A 26 4.68 8.42 -1.59
C ILE A 26 5.80 8.08 -0.62
N PHE A 27 5.58 8.39 0.65
CA PHE A 27 6.37 7.91 1.76
C PHE A 27 5.66 6.71 2.36
N ILE A 28 6.39 5.61 2.58
CA ILE A 28 5.85 4.43 3.26
C ILE A 28 6.52 4.39 4.62
N ASP A 29 5.71 4.57 5.66
CA ASP A 29 6.18 4.60 7.05
C ASP A 29 6.08 3.20 7.65
N PHE A 30 7.23 2.55 7.85
CA PHE A 30 7.31 1.23 8.48
C PHE A 30 7.49 1.27 10.00
N VAL A 31 7.52 2.47 10.60
CA VAL A 31 7.85 2.71 12.01
C VAL A 31 6.59 2.82 12.86
N GLU A 32 5.59 3.58 12.42
CA GLU A 32 4.39 3.87 13.23
C GLU A 32 3.65 2.59 13.68
N TYR A 33 3.55 1.60 12.79
CA TYR A 33 2.85 0.33 13.05
C TYR A 33 3.78 -0.87 12.82
N PRO A 34 4.71 -1.16 13.74
CA PRO A 34 5.80 -2.11 13.51
C PRO A 34 5.33 -3.56 13.30
N ASN A 35 4.13 -3.91 13.79
CA ASN A 35 3.57 -5.27 13.69
C ASN A 35 2.93 -5.57 12.32
N TRP A 36 3.09 -4.70 11.31
CA TRP A 36 2.44 -4.86 10.00
C TRP A 36 2.84 -6.13 9.23
N THR A 37 3.97 -6.74 9.58
CA THR A 37 4.44 -8.03 9.04
C THR A 37 4.00 -9.25 9.87
N HIS A 38 3.32 -9.05 11.00
CA HIS A 38 2.90 -10.13 11.88
C HIS A 38 1.70 -10.89 11.33
N SER A 39 1.65 -12.18 11.65
CA SER A 39 0.51 -13.03 11.34
C SER A 39 -0.44 -13.21 12.51
N VAL A 40 -1.73 -13.27 12.22
CA VAL A 40 -2.83 -13.43 13.15
C VAL A 40 -3.97 -14.24 12.53
N ARG A 41 -4.87 -14.75 13.38
CA ARG A 41 -6.11 -15.40 12.96
C ARG A 41 -7.27 -14.77 13.74
N VAL A 42 -8.28 -14.29 13.01
CA VAL A 42 -9.46 -13.61 13.57
C VAL A 42 -10.70 -14.24 12.95
N GLY A 43 -11.42 -15.06 13.72
CA GLY A 43 -12.48 -15.90 13.18
C GLY A 43 -11.96 -16.80 12.06
N ASP A 44 -12.59 -16.71 10.89
CA ASP A 44 -12.18 -17.45 9.69
C ASP A 44 -11.05 -16.77 8.89
N TYR A 45 -10.78 -15.49 9.16
CA TYR A 45 -9.68 -14.78 8.52
C TYR A 45 -8.32 -15.21 9.09
N THR A 46 -7.32 -15.31 8.21
CA THR A 46 -5.93 -15.52 8.59
C THR A 46 -4.98 -14.88 7.59
N ASN A 47 -3.89 -14.31 8.08
CA ASN A 47 -2.69 -14.04 7.28
C ASN A 47 -1.50 -14.87 7.78
N GLN A 48 -1.76 -16.01 8.42
CA GLN A 48 -0.74 -17.03 8.66
C GLN A 48 -0.38 -17.69 7.34
N LEU A 49 0.86 -18.16 7.24
CA LEU A 49 1.38 -18.80 6.04
C LEU A 49 1.45 -20.31 6.27
N LYS A 50 1.62 -21.06 5.20
CA LYS A 50 1.80 -22.52 5.24
C LYS A 50 3.13 -22.86 5.89
N ASP A 51 4.19 -22.23 5.41
CA ASP A 51 5.57 -22.51 5.76
C ASP A 51 6.49 -21.31 5.43
N GLU A 52 7.76 -21.45 5.78
CA GLU A 52 8.84 -20.48 5.51
C GLU A 52 9.03 -20.23 4.01
N LYS A 53 8.81 -21.24 3.16
CA LYS A 53 8.93 -21.09 1.70
C LYS A 53 7.82 -20.20 1.14
N GLU A 54 6.59 -20.34 1.64
CA GLU A 54 5.50 -19.43 1.30
C GLU A 54 5.78 -18.02 1.81
N CYS A 55 6.25 -17.89 3.06
CA CYS A 55 6.65 -16.60 3.63
C CYS A 55 7.62 -15.85 2.72
N SER A 56 8.75 -16.48 2.36
CA SER A 56 9.77 -15.87 1.50
C SER A 56 9.21 -15.47 0.14
N LYS A 57 8.32 -16.27 -0.46
CA LYS A 57 7.66 -15.91 -1.73
C LYS A 57 6.77 -14.68 -1.59
N GLN A 58 5.99 -14.58 -0.51
CA GLN A 58 5.08 -13.46 -0.30
C GLN A 58 5.85 -12.17 -0.02
N PHE A 59 6.89 -12.23 0.83
CA PHE A 59 7.77 -11.09 1.09
C PHE A 59 8.57 -10.66 -0.15
N TYR A 60 9.07 -11.60 -0.95
CA TYR A 60 9.73 -11.27 -2.22
C TYR A 60 8.79 -10.49 -3.15
N LYS A 61 7.53 -10.92 -3.30
CA LYS A 61 6.53 -10.20 -4.11
C LYS A 61 6.23 -8.82 -3.54
N LEU A 62 6.06 -8.72 -2.23
CA LEU A 62 5.80 -7.45 -1.55
C LEU A 62 6.93 -6.44 -1.83
N ILE A 63 8.17 -6.82 -1.54
CA ILE A 63 9.35 -5.93 -1.62
C ILE A 63 9.73 -5.63 -3.07
N ASN A 64 9.73 -6.62 -3.95
CA ASN A 64 10.24 -6.44 -5.32
C ASN A 64 9.16 -5.98 -6.31
N LYS A 65 7.87 -6.09 -5.96
CA LYS A 65 6.78 -5.77 -6.88
C LYS A 65 5.83 -4.74 -6.30
N LEU A 66 5.21 -5.02 -5.15
CA LEU A 66 4.14 -4.16 -4.61
C LEU A 66 4.66 -2.80 -4.13
N LEU A 67 5.67 -2.77 -3.25
CA LEU A 67 6.18 -1.49 -2.72
C LEU A 67 6.74 -0.58 -3.83
N PRO A 68 7.55 -1.07 -4.79
CA PRO A 68 8.01 -0.24 -5.91
C PRO A 68 6.85 0.22 -6.81
N TYR A 69 5.83 -0.62 -7.00
CA TYR A 69 4.64 -0.24 -7.76
C TYR A 69 3.90 0.91 -7.09
N ILE A 70 3.66 0.84 -5.78
CA ILE A 70 3.02 1.90 -4.99
C ILE A 70 3.78 3.22 -5.21
N GLN A 71 5.10 3.23 -4.92
CA GLN A 71 5.92 4.43 -5.07
C GLN A 71 5.94 4.98 -6.50
N LYS A 72 5.98 4.11 -7.51
CA LYS A 72 5.98 4.52 -8.93
C LYS A 72 4.64 5.13 -9.37
N GLN A 73 3.51 4.63 -8.87
CA GLN A 73 2.19 5.16 -9.26
C GLN A 73 1.89 6.52 -8.60
N GLY A 74 2.35 6.74 -7.36
CA GLY A 74 2.02 7.98 -6.64
C GLY A 74 0.51 8.13 -6.43
N LYS A 75 0.01 9.37 -6.48
CA LYS A 75 -1.44 9.69 -6.38
C LYS A 75 -2.35 8.91 -7.32
N LYS A 76 -1.85 8.52 -8.50
CA LYS A 76 -2.64 7.78 -9.50
C LYS A 76 -3.10 6.42 -8.99
N LEU A 77 -2.45 5.88 -7.97
CA LEU A 77 -2.82 4.61 -7.34
C LEU A 77 -4.26 4.65 -6.80
N PHE A 78 -4.65 5.79 -6.21
CA PHE A 78 -5.93 5.97 -5.51
C PHE A 78 -7.10 6.29 -6.46
N ASN A 79 -6.81 6.47 -7.75
CA ASN A 79 -7.81 6.68 -8.80
C ASN A 79 -8.07 5.42 -9.64
N ARG A 80 -7.52 4.26 -9.27
CA ARG A 80 -7.61 3.01 -10.04
C ARG A 80 -8.40 1.93 -9.28
N PRO A 81 -9.67 1.67 -9.64
CA PRO A 81 -10.55 0.84 -8.84
C PRO A 81 -10.17 -0.65 -8.82
N ASP A 82 -9.52 -1.18 -9.87
CA ASP A 82 -9.51 -2.64 -10.07
C ASP A 82 -8.60 -3.41 -9.08
N HIS A 83 -7.64 -2.75 -8.44
CA HIS A 83 -6.62 -3.41 -7.61
C HIS A 83 -6.19 -2.64 -6.36
N CYS A 84 -6.51 -1.35 -6.28
CA CYS A 84 -6.21 -0.51 -5.12
C CYS A 84 -7.48 0.24 -4.75
N HIS A 85 -8.10 -0.13 -3.64
CA HIS A 85 -9.43 0.38 -3.29
C HIS A 85 -9.58 0.59 -1.80
N ILE A 86 -10.51 1.47 -1.44
CA ILE A 86 -10.92 1.69 -0.06
C ILE A 86 -11.64 0.45 0.47
N ILE A 87 -11.29 0.03 1.67
CA ILE A 87 -11.94 -1.06 2.40
C ILE A 87 -13.16 -0.49 3.13
N GLN A 88 -14.34 -0.99 2.79
CA GLN A 88 -15.61 -0.48 3.31
C GLN A 88 -16.46 -1.58 3.98
N GLN A 89 -17.47 -1.14 4.75
CA GLN A 89 -18.54 -1.99 5.31
C GLN A 89 -17.98 -3.19 6.12
N GLU A 90 -18.53 -4.39 5.92
CA GLU A 90 -18.13 -5.60 6.65
C GLU A 90 -16.63 -5.92 6.54
N LYS A 91 -16.02 -5.60 5.39
CA LYS A 91 -14.58 -5.82 5.17
C LYS A 91 -13.74 -4.86 6.00
N ARG A 92 -14.24 -3.64 6.21
CA ARG A 92 -13.65 -2.67 7.13
C ARG A 92 -13.75 -3.19 8.56
N THR A 93 -14.92 -3.65 8.98
CA THR A 93 -15.12 -4.23 10.33
C THR A 93 -14.17 -5.40 10.60
N LEU A 94 -14.02 -6.32 9.64
CA LEU A 94 -13.06 -7.41 9.76
C LEU A 94 -11.61 -6.89 9.84
N SER A 95 -11.24 -5.96 8.98
CA SER A 95 -9.90 -5.36 8.97
C SER A 95 -9.58 -4.65 10.28
N CYS A 96 -10.52 -3.91 10.87
CA CYS A 96 -10.36 -3.28 12.18
C CYS A 96 -10.12 -4.30 13.30
N LYS A 97 -10.83 -5.45 13.28
CA LYS A 97 -10.56 -6.53 14.24
C LYS A 97 -9.16 -7.11 14.11
N VAL A 98 -8.68 -7.28 12.87
CA VAL A 98 -7.30 -7.72 12.59
C VAL A 98 -6.28 -6.70 13.09
N ILE A 99 -6.51 -5.42 12.81
CA ILE A 99 -5.64 -4.31 13.25
C ILE A 99 -5.58 -4.27 14.79
N LYS A 100 -6.74 -4.37 15.46
CA LYS A 100 -6.81 -4.40 16.92
C LYS A 100 -6.02 -5.55 17.51
N GLU A 101 -6.14 -6.74 16.95
CA GLU A 101 -5.42 -7.92 17.43
C GLU A 101 -3.90 -7.81 17.20
N LEU A 102 -3.48 -7.16 16.12
CA LEU A 102 -2.06 -6.97 15.79
C LEU A 102 -1.39 -5.84 16.57
N HIS A 103 -2.09 -4.73 16.79
CA HIS A 103 -1.51 -3.47 17.26
C HIS A 103 -2.06 -3.01 18.62
N GLY A 104 -3.13 -3.62 19.12
CA GLY A 104 -3.70 -3.31 20.44
C GLY A 104 -4.54 -2.03 20.51
N PHE A 105 -4.94 -1.45 19.37
CA PHE A 105 -5.76 -0.24 19.31
C PHE A 105 -6.96 -0.38 18.37
N ASP A 106 -8.00 0.42 18.61
CA ASP A 106 -9.14 0.56 17.70
C ASP A 106 -8.84 1.67 16.68
N LEU A 107 -8.84 1.33 15.40
CA LEU A 107 -8.61 2.31 14.33
C LEU A 107 -9.77 3.32 14.28
N PRO A 108 -9.50 4.64 14.26
CA PRO A 108 -10.55 5.65 14.17
C PRO A 108 -11.45 5.46 12.95
N GLU A 109 -12.73 5.80 13.10
CA GLU A 109 -13.77 5.51 12.10
C GLU A 109 -13.58 6.33 10.82
N GLU A 110 -13.07 7.56 10.98
CA GLU A 110 -12.71 8.50 9.93
C GLU A 110 -11.43 8.14 9.17
N THR A 111 -10.65 7.17 9.64
CA THR A 111 -9.44 6.74 8.94
C THR A 111 -9.78 5.87 7.75
N ASP A 112 -9.46 6.35 6.55
CA ASP A 112 -9.58 5.57 5.33
C ASP A 112 -8.60 4.40 5.33
N LEU A 113 -9.17 3.19 5.26
CA LEU A 113 -8.41 1.96 5.02
C LEU A 113 -8.33 1.67 3.54
N TRP A 114 -7.13 1.39 3.07
CA TRP A 114 -6.87 1.01 1.68
C TRP A 114 -6.33 -0.41 1.61
N GLN A 115 -6.78 -1.16 0.62
CA GLN A 115 -6.13 -2.39 0.18
C GLN A 115 -5.36 -2.10 -1.10
N LEU A 116 -4.04 -2.22 -1.04
CA LEU A 116 -3.14 -1.99 -2.18
C LEU A 116 -2.63 -3.32 -2.73
N SER A 117 -2.63 -3.47 -4.06
CA SER A 117 -2.13 -4.68 -4.71
C SER A 117 -1.48 -4.39 -6.06
N TYR A 118 -0.64 -5.33 -6.49
CA TYR A 118 0.00 -5.36 -7.80
C TYR A 118 -0.43 -6.65 -8.50
N GLY A 119 -1.63 -6.63 -9.08
CA GLY A 119 -2.26 -7.79 -9.70
C GLY A 119 -2.81 -8.77 -8.67
N GLU A 120 -2.64 -10.07 -8.93
CA GLU A 120 -3.16 -11.11 -8.03
C GLU A 120 -2.12 -11.57 -6.99
N GLY A 121 -2.61 -11.94 -5.81
CA GLY A 121 -1.78 -12.36 -4.68
C GLY A 121 -1.59 -11.24 -3.66
N THR A 122 -0.69 -11.42 -2.69
CA THR A 122 -0.45 -10.52 -1.54
C THR A 122 -0.92 -9.08 -1.69
N ARG A 123 -1.75 -8.65 -0.73
CA ARG A 123 -2.25 -7.28 -0.62
C ARG A 123 -1.72 -6.64 0.64
N LEU A 124 -1.42 -5.36 0.55
CA LEU A 124 -1.05 -4.54 1.70
C LEU A 124 -2.29 -3.79 2.15
N VAL A 125 -2.70 -3.98 3.40
CA VAL A 125 -3.73 -3.15 4.02
C VAL A 125 -3.04 -2.04 4.79
N CYS A 126 -3.44 -0.80 4.54
CA CYS A 126 -2.79 0.39 5.07
C CYS A 126 -3.77 1.52 5.36
N ALA A 127 -3.40 2.41 6.28
CA ALA A 127 -3.98 3.75 6.37
C ALA A 127 -3.23 4.69 5.43
N VAL A 128 -3.94 5.69 4.91
CA VAL A 128 -3.38 6.66 3.96
C VAL A 128 -3.69 8.05 4.47
N ILE A 129 -2.66 8.89 4.59
CA ILE A 129 -2.80 10.31 4.89
C ILE A 129 -2.29 11.09 3.68
N SER A 130 -3.15 11.92 3.10
CA SER A 130 -2.80 12.86 2.04
C SER A 130 -3.22 14.26 2.42
N GLY A 131 -2.39 15.26 2.10
CA GLY A 131 -2.82 16.66 2.19
C GLY A 131 -3.87 17.02 1.13
N ASN A 132 -4.38 18.25 1.22
CA ASN A 132 -5.51 18.75 0.42
C ASN A 132 -5.11 19.19 -1.01
N SER A 133 -3.81 19.36 -1.28
CA SER A 133 -3.29 19.79 -2.59
C SER A 133 -2.80 18.60 -3.42
N ASP A 134 -2.87 18.72 -4.75
CA ASP A 134 -2.29 17.76 -5.69
C ASP A 134 -0.76 17.63 -5.56
N GLU A 135 -0.10 18.61 -4.95
CA GLU A 135 1.35 18.60 -4.73
C GLU A 135 1.77 17.95 -3.41
N ASP A 136 0.80 17.71 -2.50
CA ASP A 136 1.09 17.17 -1.18
C ASP A 136 1.57 15.72 -1.27
N SER A 137 2.56 15.41 -0.45
CA SER A 137 3.05 14.04 -0.31
C SER A 137 1.98 13.16 0.34
N ILE A 138 2.01 11.87 0.02
CA ILE A 138 1.13 10.88 0.62
C ILE A 138 1.96 10.03 1.56
N ILE A 139 1.47 9.83 2.78
CA ILE A 139 2.04 8.88 3.71
C ILE A 139 1.16 7.63 3.73
N VAL A 140 1.78 6.49 3.45
CA VAL A 140 1.16 5.17 3.52
C VAL A 140 1.68 4.49 4.76
N TYR A 141 0.78 4.09 5.64
CA TYR A 141 1.07 3.38 6.88
C TYR A 141 0.62 1.93 6.75
N PRO A 142 1.53 0.97 6.48
CA PRO A 142 1.22 -0.45 6.49
C PRO A 142 0.60 -0.88 7.82
N LEU A 143 -0.49 -1.62 7.77
CA LEU A 143 -1.18 -2.12 8.96
C LEU A 143 -1.14 -3.64 9.05
N PHE A 144 -1.34 -4.34 7.92
CA PHE A 144 -1.12 -5.78 7.84
C PHE A 144 -1.02 -6.24 6.38
N ILE A 145 -0.51 -7.45 6.18
CA ILE A 145 -0.45 -8.09 4.87
C ILE A 145 -1.56 -9.14 4.77
N ASP A 146 -2.43 -9.03 3.76
CA ASP A 146 -3.39 -10.07 3.37
C ASP A 146 -2.78 -10.96 2.29
N HIS A 147 -2.02 -11.97 2.74
CA HIS A 147 -1.31 -12.90 1.85
C HIS A 147 -2.23 -13.69 0.92
N HIS A 148 -3.48 -13.94 1.36
CA HIS A 148 -4.39 -14.94 0.78
C HIS A 148 -5.63 -14.34 0.13
N HIS A 149 -5.77 -13.01 0.13
CA HIS A 149 -6.96 -12.30 -0.38
C HIS A 149 -8.24 -12.54 0.45
N LEU A 150 -8.12 -12.82 1.75
CA LEU A 150 -9.29 -13.21 2.53
C LEU A 150 -10.17 -12.03 2.96
N ILE A 151 -9.67 -10.78 2.86
CA ILE A 151 -10.54 -9.61 3.09
C ILE A 151 -11.56 -9.48 1.95
N TYR A 152 -11.10 -9.61 0.69
CA TYR A 152 -11.95 -9.56 -0.51
C TYR A 152 -11.85 -10.88 -1.31
N PRO A 153 -12.44 -11.98 -0.79
CA PRO A 153 -12.28 -13.28 -1.42
C PRO A 153 -12.90 -13.31 -2.81
N SER A 154 -12.14 -13.75 -3.81
CA SER A 154 -12.66 -13.95 -5.16
C SER A 154 -13.48 -15.25 -5.24
N LYS A 155 -14.71 -15.18 -5.77
CA LYS A 155 -15.65 -16.31 -5.87
C LYS A 155 -15.06 -17.57 -6.52
N ASN A 156 -14.05 -17.44 -7.39
CA ASN A 156 -13.51 -18.53 -8.21
C ASN A 156 -12.17 -19.12 -7.72
N LYS A 157 -11.54 -18.60 -6.64
CA LYS A 157 -10.20 -19.04 -6.18
C LYS A 157 -10.12 -19.59 -4.76
N ASN A 158 -11.26 -19.76 -4.07
CA ASN A 158 -11.32 -20.31 -2.71
C ASN A 158 -11.23 -21.85 -2.67
N LYS A 159 -10.30 -22.45 -3.45
CA LYS A 159 -10.03 -23.90 -3.42
C LYS A 159 -8.92 -24.29 -2.43
N GLN A 160 -8.29 -23.32 -1.79
CA GLN A 160 -7.16 -23.54 -0.91
C GLN A 160 -7.63 -23.69 0.54
N ASP A 161 -7.07 -24.66 1.26
CA ASP A 161 -7.37 -24.85 2.68
C ASP A 161 -6.67 -23.76 3.50
N TYR A 162 -7.48 -22.87 4.08
CA TYR A 162 -7.02 -21.80 4.97
C TYR A 162 -7.24 -22.15 6.45
N GLY A 163 -7.58 -23.40 6.75
CA GLY A 163 -7.78 -23.91 8.09
C GLY A 163 -6.52 -23.82 8.94
N ARG A 164 -6.70 -23.92 10.26
CA ARG A 164 -5.60 -23.83 11.25
C ARG A 164 -4.49 -24.86 11.03
N ASN A 165 -4.85 -26.04 10.51
CA ASN A 165 -3.90 -27.12 10.26
C ASN A 165 -3.07 -26.87 8.99
N ALA A 166 -3.63 -26.18 8.00
CA ALA A 166 -2.96 -25.87 6.74
C ALA A 166 -2.05 -24.63 6.85
N LEU A 167 -2.49 -23.61 7.60
CA LEU A 167 -1.77 -22.35 7.78
C LEU A 167 -1.45 -22.11 9.26
N LYS A 168 -0.18 -22.26 9.62
CA LYS A 168 0.32 -22.13 11.00
C LYS A 168 1.62 -21.33 11.13
N PHE A 169 2.29 -21.03 10.02
CA PHE A 169 3.54 -20.29 10.03
C PHE A 169 3.25 -18.81 10.33
N CYS A 170 3.92 -18.28 11.35
CA CYS A 170 3.85 -16.89 11.76
C CYS A 170 5.29 -16.34 11.75
N PRO A 171 5.64 -15.37 10.89
CA PRO A 171 7.01 -14.87 10.77
C PRO A 171 7.59 -14.41 12.10
N GLN A 172 6.78 -13.67 12.89
CA GLN A 172 7.21 -13.16 14.18
C GLN A 172 7.58 -14.30 15.13
N LYS A 173 6.78 -15.37 15.22
CA LYS A 173 7.11 -16.51 16.10
C LYS A 173 8.36 -17.30 15.69
N LYS A 174 8.83 -17.13 14.45
CA LYS A 174 9.97 -17.86 13.89
C LYS A 174 11.27 -17.07 13.94
N TYR A 175 11.19 -15.74 13.75
CA TYR A 175 12.35 -14.88 13.53
C TYR A 175 12.60 -13.85 14.65
N THR A 176 11.73 -13.78 15.67
CA THR A 176 11.96 -13.03 16.92
C THR A 176 12.18 -14.00 18.06
#